data_AF-A0A974S9C5-F1
#
_entry.id   AF-A0A974S9C5-F1
#
_cell.length_a   1.000
_cell.length_b   1.000
_cell.length_c   1.000
_cell.angle_alpha   90.00
_cell.angle_beta   90.00
_cell.angle_gamma   90.00
#
_symmetry.space_group_name_H-M   'P 1'
#
loop_
_entity.id
_entity.type
_entity.pdbx_description
1 polymer ?
#
loop_
_entity_poly.entity_id
_entity_poly.type
_entity_poly.pdbx_seq_one_letter_code
_entity_poly.pdbx_strand_id
1 'polypeptide(L)'
;MAGCGIAHLAAAELGGIAPGQTRWEGPELFLTPRAANALSLALHELATNAVKFGALSTDTGRVDVRWTRLRGGGFELIWNESGGPPVSVPGHKGFGSTLLSQVTGRELNGEVVPEFRASGVRVRVTAGAQTLVDRPTTSPTPRRCGCLRPRRPPTVPLTCAAPGC
;
A
#
# COMPACT_ATOMS: atom_id res chain seq x y z
N MET A 1 -11.83 -7.18 7.07
CA MET A 1 -10.79 -6.14 6.97
C MET A 1 -10.51 -5.91 5.49
N ALA A 2 -10.63 -4.69 4.99
CA ALA A 2 -10.34 -4.40 3.59
C ALA A 2 -8.83 -4.55 3.35
N GLY A 3 -8.44 -5.33 2.33
CA GLY A 3 -7.06 -5.35 1.84
C GLY A 3 -6.64 -4.05 1.17
N CYS A 4 -5.34 -3.83 1.05
CA CYS A 4 -4.77 -2.65 0.38
C CYS A 4 -4.10 -3.05 -0.94
N GLY A 5 -4.35 -2.30 -2.01
CA GLY A 5 -3.76 -2.59 -3.32
C GLY A 5 -2.27 -2.24 -3.37
N ILE A 6 -1.43 -3.09 -3.98
CA ILE A 6 0.01 -2.83 -4.14
C ILE A 6 0.25 -1.49 -4.86
N ALA A 7 -0.53 -1.19 -5.90
CA ALA A 7 -0.43 0.08 -6.63
C ALA A 7 -0.71 1.30 -5.74
N HIS A 8 -1.61 1.17 -4.76
CA HIS A 8 -1.90 2.25 -3.82
C HIS A 8 -0.74 2.50 -2.87
N LEU A 9 -0.12 1.42 -2.34
CA LEU A 9 1.08 1.53 -1.50
C LEU A 9 2.25 2.15 -2.28
N ALA A 10 2.49 1.69 -3.51
CA ALA A 10 3.54 2.26 -4.36
C ALA A 10 3.31 3.75 -4.64
N ALA A 11 2.08 4.14 -4.95
CA ALA A 11 1.75 5.56 -5.17
C ALA A 11 1.92 6.40 -3.90
N ALA A 12 1.58 5.88 -2.72
CA ALA A 12 1.74 6.58 -1.46
C ALA A 12 3.22 6.83 -1.11
N GLU A 13 4.08 5.84 -1.32
CA GLU A 13 5.51 5.93 -0.99
C GLU A 13 6.35 6.63 -2.08
N LEU A 14 5.96 6.51 -3.35
CA LEU A 14 6.77 6.96 -4.50
C LEU A 14 6.18 8.14 -5.26
N GLY A 15 4.89 8.43 -5.11
CA GLY A 15 4.21 9.44 -5.93
C GLY A 15 4.64 10.88 -5.63
N GLY A 16 5.13 11.13 -4.41
CA GLY A 16 5.61 12.45 -3.99
C GLY A 16 7.12 12.65 -4.12
N ILE A 17 7.89 11.59 -4.43
CA ILE A 17 9.36 11.66 -4.44
C ILE A 17 9.88 11.84 -5.87
N ALA A 18 10.89 12.69 -6.05
CA ALA A 18 11.63 12.87 -7.31
C ALA A 18 10.74 12.83 -8.58
N PRO A 19 9.87 13.84 -8.78
CA PRO A 19 8.84 13.80 -9.82
C PRO A 19 9.39 13.46 -11.21
N GLY A 20 8.80 12.45 -11.87
CA GLY A 20 9.22 11.98 -13.19
C GLY A 20 10.39 10.99 -13.19
N GLN A 21 10.94 10.65 -12.02
CA GLN A 21 12.04 9.68 -11.89
C GLN A 21 11.57 8.32 -11.36
N THR A 22 10.33 8.23 -10.88
CA THR A 22 9.73 7.00 -10.34
C THR A 22 8.66 6.46 -11.27
N ARG A 23 8.60 5.13 -11.39
CA ARG A 23 7.57 4.40 -12.13
C ARG A 23 7.19 3.14 -11.38
N TRP A 24 5.90 2.82 -11.36
CA TRP A 24 5.42 1.58 -10.78
C TRP A 24 4.29 0.95 -11.60
N GLU A 25 4.34 -0.37 -11.77
CA GLU A 25 3.33 -1.10 -12.55
C GLU A 25 3.18 -2.57 -12.12
N GLY A 26 1.98 -3.11 -12.33
CA GLY A 26 1.72 -4.53 -12.10
C GLY A 26 0.22 -4.84 -12.12
N PRO A 27 -0.16 -6.13 -12.02
CA PRO A 27 -1.56 -6.53 -11.96
C PRO A 27 -2.19 -6.04 -10.66
N GLU A 28 -3.51 -5.93 -10.66
CA GLU A 28 -4.23 -5.56 -9.45
C GLU A 28 -4.18 -6.70 -8.42
N LEU A 29 -3.46 -6.46 -7.32
CA LEU A 29 -3.30 -7.38 -6.20
C LEU A 29 -3.55 -6.65 -4.90
N PHE A 30 -4.32 -7.26 -4.00
CA PHE A 30 -4.64 -6.72 -2.69
C PHE A 30 -3.95 -7.53 -1.59
N LEU A 31 -3.37 -6.83 -0.63
CA LEU A 31 -2.64 -7.40 0.48
C LEU A 31 -3.50 -7.43 1.74
N THR A 32 -3.27 -8.44 2.58
CA THR A 32 -3.71 -8.37 3.98
C THR A 32 -3.14 -7.11 4.65
N PRO A 33 -3.79 -6.53 5.67
CA PRO A 33 -3.27 -5.34 6.35
C PRO A 33 -1.84 -5.50 6.88
N ARG A 34 -1.53 -6.71 7.37
CA ARG A 34 -0.21 -7.06 7.90
C ARG A 34 0.86 -7.03 6.80
N ALA A 35 0.58 -7.66 5.65
CA ALA A 35 1.47 -7.64 4.50
C ALA A 35 1.58 -6.23 3.87
N ALA A 36 0.48 -5.47 3.85
CA ALA A 36 0.47 -4.10 3.35
C ALA A 36 1.42 -3.20 4.14
N ASN A 37 1.35 -3.23 5.48
CA ASN A 37 2.24 -2.46 6.33
C ASN A 37 3.71 -2.84 6.12
N ALA A 38 4.00 -4.14 6.05
CA ALA A 38 5.37 -4.62 5.82
C ALA A 38 5.93 -4.18 4.47
N LEU A 39 5.11 -4.19 3.42
CA LEU A 39 5.51 -3.72 2.10
C LEU A 39 5.66 -2.18 2.05
N SER A 40 4.77 -1.43 2.71
CA SER A 40 4.88 0.04 2.79
C SER A 40 6.21 0.45 3.40
N LEU A 41 6.58 -0.15 4.53
CA LEU A 41 7.85 0.13 5.19
C LEU A 41 9.05 -0.26 4.32
N ALA A 42 8.98 -1.40 3.62
CA ALA A 42 10.04 -1.78 2.69
C ALA A 42 10.21 -0.77 1.55
N LEU A 43 9.11 -0.33 0.93
CA LEU A 43 9.14 0.69 -0.12
C LEU A 43 9.66 2.04 0.41
N HIS A 44 9.26 2.42 1.62
CA HIS A 44 9.72 3.65 2.29
C HIS A 44 11.24 3.66 2.49
N GLU A 45 11.80 2.58 3.02
CA GLU A 45 13.24 2.46 3.24
C GLU A 45 14.01 2.44 1.92
N LEU A 46 13.50 1.71 0.92
CA LEU A 46 14.12 1.68 -0.42
C LEU A 46 14.10 3.07 -1.08
N ALA A 47 12.97 3.78 -1.01
CA ALA A 47 12.84 5.15 -1.49
C ALA A 47 13.84 6.09 -0.78
N THR A 48 13.91 6.00 0.55
CA THR A 48 14.84 6.80 1.35
C THR A 48 16.30 6.52 0.96
N ASN A 49 16.66 5.26 0.75
CA ASN A 49 17.99 4.89 0.30
C ASN A 49 18.29 5.39 -1.13
N ALA A 50 17.32 5.29 -2.04
CA ALA A 50 17.46 5.80 -3.40
C ALA A 50 17.69 7.31 -3.42
N VAL A 51 17.03 8.08 -2.56
CA VAL A 51 17.22 9.54 -2.44
C VAL A 51 18.58 9.88 -1.82
N LYS A 52 18.99 9.17 -0.77
CA LYS A 52 20.22 9.51 -0.04
C LYS A 52 21.49 9.04 -0.75
N PHE A 53 21.44 7.86 -1.37
CA PHE A 53 22.63 7.15 -1.82
C PHE A 53 22.51 6.55 -3.22
N GLY A 54 21.30 6.43 -3.76
CA GLY A 54 21.01 5.67 -4.97
C GLY A 54 20.56 6.54 -6.15
N ALA A 55 19.71 5.98 -7.00
CA ALA A 55 19.30 6.63 -8.24
C ALA A 55 18.65 8.00 -8.06
N LEU A 56 17.82 8.18 -7.04
CA LEU A 56 17.09 9.43 -6.82
C LEU A 56 17.93 10.54 -6.18
N SER A 57 19.22 10.30 -5.93
CA SER A 57 20.18 11.33 -5.53
C SER A 57 20.69 12.18 -6.71
N THR A 58 20.32 11.82 -7.95
CA THR A 58 20.77 12.45 -9.19
C THR A 58 19.58 12.75 -10.11
N ASP A 59 19.68 13.77 -10.95
CA ASP A 59 18.60 14.16 -11.87
C ASP A 59 18.37 13.13 -13.00
N THR A 60 19.38 12.33 -13.31
CA THR A 60 19.33 11.29 -14.36
C THR A 60 18.82 9.96 -13.85
N GLY A 61 18.83 9.73 -12.54
CA GLY A 61 18.49 8.42 -12.00
C GLY A 61 17.01 8.12 -12.06
N ARG A 62 16.69 6.83 -12.08
CA ARG A 62 15.32 6.31 -12.21
C ARG A 62 15.12 5.12 -11.28
N VAL A 63 13.92 5.03 -10.74
CA VAL A 63 13.43 3.86 -9.99
C VAL A 63 12.22 3.30 -10.72
N ASP A 64 12.29 2.02 -11.08
CA ASP A 64 11.19 1.26 -11.67
C ASP A 64 10.81 0.13 -10.71
N VAL A 65 9.54 0.09 -10.32
CA VAL A 65 8.97 -0.90 -9.42
C VAL A 65 7.92 -1.73 -10.16
N ARG A 66 8.15 -3.03 -10.31
CA ARG A 66 7.19 -3.92 -10.97
C ARG A 66 6.79 -5.06 -10.09
N TRP A 67 5.55 -5.51 -10.19
CA TRP A 67 5.17 -6.76 -9.56
C TRP A 67 4.37 -7.66 -10.49
N THR A 68 4.41 -8.96 -10.22
CA THR A 68 3.67 -9.99 -10.96
C THR A 68 3.13 -11.04 -10.00
N ARG A 69 2.09 -11.75 -10.42
CA ARG A 69 1.54 -12.88 -9.66
C ARG A 69 2.38 -14.13 -9.91
N LEU A 70 2.77 -14.83 -8.85
CA LEU A 70 3.52 -16.08 -8.98
C LEU A 70 2.58 -17.25 -9.26
N ARG A 71 3.06 -18.24 -10.05
CA ARG A 71 2.27 -19.44 -10.40
C ARG A 71 1.87 -20.28 -9.18
N GLY A 72 2.71 -20.31 -8.14
CA GLY A 72 2.41 -20.99 -6.87
C GLY A 72 1.48 -20.22 -5.93
N GLY A 73 0.89 -19.11 -6.40
CA GLY A 73 0.21 -18.13 -5.56
C GLY A 73 1.20 -17.12 -4.96
N GLY A 74 0.67 -15.98 -4.51
CA GLY A 74 1.49 -14.87 -4.00
C GLY A 74 1.97 -13.94 -5.12
N PHE A 75 3.01 -13.16 -4.83
CA PHE A 75 3.55 -12.19 -5.77
C PHE A 75 5.07 -12.05 -5.67
N GLU A 76 5.66 -11.58 -6.75
CA GLU A 76 7.03 -11.07 -6.78
C GLU A 76 6.98 -9.59 -7.12
N LEU A 77 7.73 -8.78 -6.38
CA LEU A 77 7.97 -7.37 -6.65
C LEU A 77 9.46 -7.15 -6.87
N ILE A 78 9.79 -6.43 -7.92
CA ILE A 78 11.14 -6.01 -8.28
C ILE A 78 11.23 -4.50 -8.16
N TRP A 79 12.13 -4.04 -7.31
CA TRP A 79 12.65 -2.68 -7.28
C TRP A 79 13.91 -2.63 -8.13
N ASN A 80 14.01 -1.69 -9.06
CA ASN A 80 15.19 -1.54 -9.89
C ASN A 80 15.60 -0.07 -10.03
N GLU A 81 16.80 0.24 -9.55
CA GLU A 81 17.45 1.54 -9.71
C GLU A 81 18.37 1.56 -10.92
N SER A 82 18.45 2.70 -11.59
CA SER A 82 19.34 2.93 -12.73
C SER A 82 19.69 4.40 -12.87
N GLY A 83 20.77 4.70 -13.60
CA GLY A 83 21.18 6.08 -13.91
C GLY A 83 21.62 6.91 -12.71
N GLY A 84 21.84 6.26 -11.56
CA GLY A 84 22.37 6.83 -10.33
C GLY A 84 23.90 6.77 -10.24
N PRO A 85 24.47 7.17 -9.10
CA PRO A 85 25.89 7.03 -8.83
C PRO A 85 26.28 5.54 -8.76
N PRO A 86 27.56 5.19 -9.02
CA PRO A 86 28.04 3.83 -8.88
C PRO A 86 27.80 3.28 -7.47
N VAL A 87 27.14 2.12 -7.38
CA VAL A 87 26.83 1.49 -6.09
C VAL A 87 27.87 0.40 -5.78
N SER A 88 28.39 0.42 -4.56
CA SER A 88 29.18 -0.64 -3.96
C SER A 88 28.38 -1.37 -2.87
N VAL A 89 28.71 -2.64 -2.62
CA VAL A 89 28.12 -3.40 -1.51
C VAL A 89 28.38 -2.66 -0.18
N PRO A 90 27.35 -2.41 0.65
CA PRO A 90 27.54 -1.77 1.95
C PRO A 90 28.44 -2.63 2.85
N GLY A 91 29.46 -2.02 3.46
CA GLY A 91 30.37 -2.73 4.39
C GLY A 91 29.71 -3.21 5.68
N HIS A 92 28.54 -2.66 6.04
CA HIS A 92 27.78 -3.03 7.23
C HIS A 92 26.28 -3.17 6.94
N LYS A 93 25.63 -4.13 7.59
CA LYS A 93 24.18 -4.25 7.60
C LYS A 93 23.58 -3.17 8.51
N GLY A 94 23.08 -2.09 7.93
CA GLY A 94 22.36 -1.03 8.65
C GLY A 94 20.90 -1.41 8.97
N PHE A 95 20.21 -0.55 9.73
CA PHE A 95 18.82 -0.73 10.14
C PHE A 95 17.87 -1.09 8.99
N GLY A 96 17.97 -0.39 7.85
CA GLY A 96 17.15 -0.65 6.67
C GLY A 96 17.36 -2.06 6.09
N SER A 97 18.59 -2.60 6.12
CA SER A 97 18.85 -3.97 5.66
C SER A 97 18.27 -5.04 6.58
N THR A 98 18.19 -4.77 7.88
CA THR A 98 17.54 -5.64 8.87
C THR A 98 16.02 -5.61 8.73
N LEU A 99 15.44 -4.43 8.57
CA LEU A 99 14.01 -4.25 8.34
C LEU A 99 13.56 -4.99 7.06
N LEU A 100 14.29 -4.75 5.96
CA LEU A 100 14.03 -5.38 4.67
C LEU A 100 14.19 -6.90 4.72
N SER A 101 15.24 -7.43 5.35
CA SER A 101 15.50 -8.88 5.31
C SER A 101 14.69 -9.70 6.32
N GLN A 102 14.54 -9.23 7.56
CA GLN A 102 13.98 -10.06 8.64
C GLN A 102 12.50 -9.77 8.89
N VAL A 103 12.13 -8.50 9.02
CA VAL A 103 10.76 -8.12 9.34
C VAL A 103 9.88 -8.32 8.11
N THR A 104 10.24 -7.72 6.98
CA THR A 104 9.44 -7.85 5.76
C THR A 104 9.34 -9.29 5.26
N GLY A 105 10.43 -10.08 5.30
CA GLY A 105 10.41 -11.48 4.88
C GLY A 105 9.42 -12.34 5.69
N ARG A 106 9.41 -12.18 7.02
CA ARG A 106 8.47 -12.91 7.90
C ARG A 106 7.02 -12.51 7.64
N GLU A 107 6.77 -11.21 7.52
CA GLU A 107 5.42 -10.65 7.36
C GLU A 107 4.82 -10.96 5.97
N LEU A 108 5.68 -11.08 4.95
CA LEU A 108 5.29 -11.48 3.61
C LEU A 108 5.31 -13.00 3.40
N ASN A 109 5.81 -13.76 4.37
CA ASN A 109 6.12 -15.18 4.22
C ASN A 109 6.85 -15.46 2.90
N GLY A 110 7.94 -14.75 2.71
CA GLY A 110 8.79 -14.85 1.53
C GLY A 110 10.15 -14.23 1.80
N GLU A 111 10.83 -13.86 0.74
CA GLU A 111 12.23 -13.41 0.79
C GLU A 111 12.40 -12.01 0.24
N VAL A 112 13.34 -11.27 0.83
CA VAL A 112 13.83 -9.99 0.30
C VAL A 112 15.30 -10.15 -0.02
N VAL A 113 15.62 -10.06 -1.31
CA VAL A 113 16.95 -10.31 -1.85
C VAL A 113 17.46 -9.04 -2.53
N PRO A 114 18.31 -8.25 -1.83
CA PRO A 114 18.98 -7.11 -2.44
C PRO A 114 20.19 -7.54 -3.25
N GLU A 115 20.42 -6.83 -4.34
CA GLU A 115 21.53 -7.00 -5.26
C GLU A 115 22.12 -5.62 -5.58
N PHE A 116 23.38 -5.40 -5.18
CA PHE A 116 24.09 -4.15 -5.40
C PHE A 116 24.94 -4.28 -6.66
N ARG A 117 24.59 -3.52 -7.69
CA ARG A 117 25.32 -3.49 -8.97
C ARG A 117 25.91 -2.10 -9.16
N ALA A 118 27.04 -1.99 -9.86
CA ALA A 118 27.61 -0.69 -10.19
C ALA A 118 26.61 0.22 -10.94
N SER A 119 25.66 -0.37 -11.68
CA SER A 119 24.60 0.35 -12.39
C SER A 119 23.40 0.80 -11.52
N GLY A 120 23.32 0.36 -10.27
CA GLY A 120 22.19 0.62 -9.37
C GLY A 120 21.84 -0.57 -8.47
N VAL A 121 20.93 -0.33 -7.53
CA VAL A 121 20.38 -1.37 -6.64
C VAL A 121 19.20 -2.08 -7.31
N ARG A 122 19.17 -3.41 -7.22
CA ARG A 122 17.99 -4.21 -7.54
C ARG A 122 17.54 -4.97 -6.30
N VAL A 123 16.26 -4.90 -5.95
CA VAL A 123 15.71 -5.67 -4.83
C VAL A 123 14.56 -6.53 -5.30
N ARG A 124 14.64 -7.82 -5.01
CA ARG A 124 13.56 -8.78 -5.28
C ARG A 124 12.86 -9.12 -3.98
N VAL A 125 11.56 -8.86 -3.94
CA VAL A 125 10.67 -9.17 -2.81
C VAL A 125 9.71 -10.24 -3.28
N THR A 126 9.60 -11.33 -2.53
CA THR A 126 8.62 -12.39 -2.77
C THR A 126 7.70 -12.49 -1.57
N ALA A 127 6.44 -12.83 -1.84
CA ALA A 127 5.44 -13.04 -0.79
C ALA A 127 4.58 -14.25 -1.10
N GLY A 128 4.23 -15.00 -0.06
CA GLY A 128 3.37 -16.19 -0.17
C GLY A 128 1.91 -15.85 -0.50
N ALA A 129 1.17 -16.85 -0.96
CA ALA A 129 -0.23 -16.72 -1.38
C ALA A 129 -1.18 -16.17 -0.31
N GLN A 130 -0.91 -16.49 0.96
CA GLN A 130 -1.70 -16.04 2.11
C GLN A 130 -1.62 -14.54 2.37
N THR A 131 -0.67 -13.85 1.74
CA THR A 131 -0.57 -12.39 1.85
C THR A 131 -1.57 -11.68 0.95
N LEU A 132 -2.06 -12.37 -0.09
CA LEU A 132 -3.04 -11.87 -1.02
C LEU A 132 -4.45 -12.10 -0.50
N VAL A 133 -5.31 -11.12 -0.69
CA VAL A 133 -6.75 -11.20 -0.45
C VAL A 133 -7.50 -10.80 -1.71
N ASP A 134 -8.76 -11.20 -1.81
CA ASP A 134 -9.62 -10.70 -2.87
C ASP A 134 -9.81 -9.19 -2.76
N ARG A 135 -10.15 -8.55 -3.89
CA ARG A 135 -10.50 -7.13 -3.92
C ARG A 135 -11.52 -6.86 -2.80
N PRO A 136 -11.29 -5.86 -1.94
CA PRO A 136 -12.27 -5.49 -0.94
C PRO A 136 -13.54 -5.04 -1.65
N THR A 137 -14.63 -5.79 -1.49
CA THR A 137 -15.95 -5.34 -1.92
C THR A 137 -16.40 -4.29 -0.93
N THR A 138 -16.01 -3.03 -1.14
CA THR A 138 -16.68 -1.92 -0.46
C THR A 138 -18.06 -1.79 -1.09
N SER A 139 -19.02 -2.61 -0.65
CA SER A 139 -20.42 -2.25 -0.83
C SER A 139 -20.62 -1.00 0.03
N PRO A 140 -20.92 0.18 -0.55
CA PRO A 140 -21.26 1.32 0.28
C PRO A 140 -22.51 0.90 1.03
N THR A 141 -22.41 0.68 2.35
CA THR A 141 -23.61 0.58 3.18
C THR A 141 -24.39 1.85 2.88
N PRO A 142 -25.61 1.78 2.30
CA PRO A 142 -26.40 2.98 2.14
C PRO A 142 -26.55 3.52 3.54
N ARG A 143 -25.90 4.66 3.82
CA ARG A 143 -26.19 5.42 5.02
C ARG A 143 -27.69 5.60 4.94
N ARG A 144 -28.44 5.00 5.86
CA ARG A 144 -29.83 5.38 6.07
C ARG A 144 -29.74 6.85 6.43
N CYS A 145 -29.89 7.70 5.41
CA CYS A 145 -30.09 9.12 5.59
C CYS A 145 -31.30 9.16 6.50
N GLY A 146 -31.10 9.61 7.73
CA GLY A 146 -32.16 9.76 8.70
C GLY A 146 -33.08 10.84 8.18
N CYS A 147 -33.97 10.47 7.25
CA CYS A 147 -35.19 11.20 7.01
C CYS A 147 -35.94 11.17 8.33
N LEU A 148 -35.78 12.26 9.09
CA LEU A 148 -36.66 12.70 10.15
C LEU A 148 -38.09 12.42 9.66
N ARG A 149 -38.73 11.39 10.22
CA ARG A 149 -40.17 11.23 10.08
C ARG A 149 -40.78 12.52 10.65
N PRO A 150 -41.63 13.27 9.92
CA PRO A 150 -42.38 14.34 10.55
C PRO A 150 -43.23 13.72 11.66
N ARG A 151 -43.03 14.21 12.90
CA ARG A 151 -43.87 13.85 14.04
C ARG A 151 -45.30 14.28 13.70
N ARG A 152 -46.25 13.34 13.68
CA ARG A 152 -47.68 13.69 13.67
C ARG A 152 -47.97 14.59 14.88
N PRO A 153 -48.69 15.71 14.73
CA PRO A 153 -49.16 16.47 15.89
C PRO A 153 -50.21 15.63 16.65
N PRO A 154 -50.31 15.77 17.99
CA PRO A 154 -51.32 15.09 18.78
C PRO A 154 -52.72 15.64 18.45
N THR A 155 -53.64 14.73 18.16
CA THR A 155 -55.07 15.01 17.98
C THR A 155 -55.65 15.46 19.32
N VAL A 156 -56.16 16.68 19.40
CA VAL A 156 -56.91 17.19 20.56
C VAL A 156 -58.35 16.67 20.45
N PRO A 157 -58.93 16.01 21.48
CA PRO A 157 -60.34 15.65 21.46
C PRO A 157 -61.21 16.88 21.71
N LEU A 158 -62.11 17.16 20.77
CA LEU A 158 -63.22 18.11 20.94
C LEU A 158 -64.21 17.52 21.96
N THR A 159 -64.23 18.05 23.18
CA THR A 159 -65.29 17.79 24.14
C THR A 159 -66.54 18.57 23.75
N CYS A 160 -67.60 17.83 23.40
CA CYS A 160 -68.93 18.35 23.14
C CYS A 160 -69.58 18.76 24.48
N ALA A 161 -69.95 20.03 24.63
CA ALA A 161 -70.73 20.53 25.76
C ALA A 161 -72.13 20.88 25.27
N ALA A 162 -73.14 20.14 25.75
CA ALA A 162 -74.51 20.61 25.89
C ALA A 162 -75.30 19.64 26.81
N PRO A 163 -75.99 20.16 27.83
CA PRO A 163 -77.19 19.52 28.35
C PRO A 163 -78.40 20.47 28.20
N GLY A 164 -79.51 19.92 27.70
CA GLY A 164 -80.80 20.58 27.65
C GLY A 164 -81.91 19.56 27.37
N CYS A 165 -82.81 19.43 28.35
CA CYS A 165 -83.98 18.55 28.46
C CYS A 165 -83.74 17.13 28.99
#